data_AF-A0AAW9IX43-F1
#
_entry.id   AF-A0AAW9IX43-F1
#
_cell.length_a   1.000
_cell.length_b   1.000
_cell.length_c   1.000
_cell.angle_alpha   90.00
_cell.angle_beta   90.00
_cell.angle_gamma   90.00
#
_symmetry.space_group_name_H-M   'P 1'
#
loop_
_entity.id
_entity.type
_entity.pdbx_description
1 polymer ?
#
loop_
_entity_poly.entity_id
_entity_poly.type
_entity_poly.pdbx_seq_one_letter_code
_entity_poly.pdbx_strand_id
1 'polypeptide(L)'
;MDTKNLPNIELHCHLDGSLRVETVIELAKKENIKLDSYDYDYVKSLLTISEDCDSLDEYLKRFDLPNKVLQTKENLRRVAYELLEDAAKENVIYIEVRFAPVFHTQKGLALEEIIESVI
;
A
#
# COMPACT_ATOMS: atom_id res chain seq x y z
N MET A 1 5.01 26.87 -0.87
CA MET A 1 6.43 26.78 -0.45
C MET A 1 7.04 25.61 -1.20
N ASP A 2 8.26 25.74 -1.72
CA ASP A 2 8.97 24.60 -2.31
C ASP A 2 9.66 23.81 -1.19
N THR A 3 9.08 22.67 -0.83
CA THR A 3 9.52 21.82 0.28
C THR A 3 10.34 20.62 -0.17
N LYS A 4 10.56 20.45 -1.49
CA LYS A 4 11.18 19.23 -2.06
C LYS A 4 12.58 18.94 -1.55
N ASN A 5 13.33 19.98 -1.15
CA ASN A 5 14.70 19.85 -0.68
C ASN A 5 14.82 19.93 0.85
N LEU A 6 13.71 20.05 1.59
CA LEU A 6 13.73 20.06 3.05
C LEU A 6 13.75 18.63 3.59
N PRO A 7 14.56 18.33 4.62
CA PRO A 7 14.55 17.01 5.24
C PRO A 7 13.20 16.77 5.92
N ASN A 8 12.41 15.85 5.38
CA ASN A 8 11.07 15.54 5.85
C ASN A 8 11.08 14.37 6.85
N ILE A 9 10.13 14.38 7.77
CA ILE A 9 9.92 13.33 8.77
C ILE A 9 8.46 12.88 8.63
N GLU A 10 8.23 11.59 8.40
CA GLU A 10 6.90 11.00 8.24
C GLU A 10 6.61 10.03 9.39
N LEU A 11 5.68 10.37 10.27
CA LEU A 11 5.42 9.58 11.48
C LEU A 11 4.14 8.74 11.37
N HIS A 12 3.36 8.91 10.30
CA HIS A 12 2.07 8.27 10.12
C HIS A 12 1.89 7.85 8.66
N CYS A 13 2.60 6.80 8.26
CA CYS A 13 2.47 6.21 6.95
C CYS A 13 1.99 4.75 7.04
N HIS A 14 0.89 4.43 6.37
CA HIS A 14 0.35 3.07 6.31
C HIS A 14 0.94 2.32 5.12
N LEU A 15 1.63 1.18 5.35
CA LEU A 15 2.20 0.36 4.27
C LEU A 15 1.13 -0.08 3.27
N ASP A 16 0.03 -0.62 3.78
CA ASP A 16 -1.15 -1.10 3.08
C ASP A 16 -2.00 0.04 2.47
N GLY A 17 -1.63 1.29 2.72
CA GLY A 17 -2.23 2.48 2.11
C GLY A 17 -1.30 3.23 1.13
N SER A 18 -0.07 2.77 0.91
CA SER A 18 0.95 3.51 0.15
C SER A 18 1.54 2.71 -1.02
N LEU A 19 0.70 1.95 -1.72
CA LEU A 19 1.08 1.17 -2.89
C LEU A 19 1.01 2.01 -4.16
N ARG A 20 1.94 1.77 -5.09
CA ARG A 20 1.85 2.27 -6.47
C ARG A 20 0.71 1.56 -7.21
N VAL A 21 -0.01 2.30 -8.05
CA VAL A 21 -1.13 1.76 -8.84
C VAL A 21 -0.64 0.65 -9.77
N GLU A 22 0.51 0.86 -10.42
CA GLU A 22 1.15 -0.11 -11.31
C GLU A 22 1.49 -1.41 -10.59
N THR A 23 2.05 -1.31 -9.38
CA THR A 23 2.34 -2.47 -8.53
C THR A 23 1.05 -3.22 -8.19
N VAL A 24 -0.01 -2.52 -7.80
CA VAL A 24 -1.31 -3.17 -7.53
C VAL A 24 -1.83 -3.91 -8.76
N ILE A 25 -1.73 -3.33 -9.96
CA ILE A 25 -2.15 -3.98 -11.21
C ILE A 25 -1.35 -5.26 -11.45
N GLU A 26 -0.02 -5.19 -11.33
CA GLU A 26 0.87 -6.34 -11.54
C GLU A 26 0.58 -7.46 -10.55
N LEU A 27 0.45 -7.12 -9.26
CA LEU A 27 0.18 -8.11 -8.21
C LEU A 27 -1.23 -8.69 -8.34
N ALA A 28 -2.24 -7.88 -8.69
CA ALA A 28 -3.59 -8.37 -8.92
C ALA A 28 -3.63 -9.40 -10.06
N LYS A 29 -2.92 -9.15 -11.17
CA LYS A 29 -2.78 -10.11 -12.28
C LYS A 29 -2.06 -11.39 -11.84
N LYS A 30 -0.92 -11.26 -11.15
CA LYS A 30 -0.12 -12.39 -10.66
C LYS A 30 -0.93 -13.29 -9.72
N GLU A 31 -1.72 -12.68 -8.84
CA GLU A 31 -2.53 -13.38 -7.84
C GLU A 31 -3.92 -13.80 -8.36
N ASN A 32 -4.22 -13.57 -9.65
CA ASN A 32 -5.50 -13.87 -10.30
C ASN A 32 -6.71 -13.22 -9.61
N ILE A 33 -6.56 -11.98 -9.11
CA ILE A 33 -7.63 -11.22 -8.47
C ILE A 33 -8.54 -10.63 -9.55
N LYS A 34 -9.79 -11.05 -9.59
CA LYS A 34 -10.76 -10.54 -10.58
C LYS A 34 -11.12 -9.08 -10.30
N LEU A 35 -10.93 -8.24 -11.31
CA LEU A 35 -11.31 -6.83 -11.38
C LEU A 35 -12.11 -6.60 -12.68
N ASP A 36 -12.92 -5.54 -12.74
CA ASP A 36 -13.68 -5.25 -13.97
C ASP A 36 -12.75 -4.76 -15.10
N SER A 37 -11.65 -4.11 -14.73
CA SER A 37 -10.54 -3.79 -15.63
C SER A 37 -9.20 -3.79 -14.89
N TYR A 38 -8.11 -3.92 -15.64
CA TYR A 38 -6.73 -3.72 -15.16
C TYR A 38 -6.11 -2.43 -15.73
N ASP A 39 -6.92 -1.57 -16.33
CA ASP A 39 -6.48 -0.26 -16.80
C ASP A 39 -6.09 0.63 -15.61
N TYR A 40 -5.08 1.47 -15.83
CA TYR A 40 -4.51 2.32 -14.80
C TYR A 40 -5.57 3.19 -14.10
N ASP A 41 -6.41 3.89 -14.86
CA ASP A 41 -7.40 4.80 -14.30
C ASP A 41 -8.49 4.06 -13.51
N TYR A 42 -8.90 2.87 -13.96
CA TYR A 42 -9.85 2.06 -13.23
C TYR A 42 -9.27 1.60 -11.90
N VAL A 43 -8.05 1.03 -11.89
CA VAL A 43 -7.44 0.58 -10.63
C VAL A 43 -7.13 1.75 -9.71
N LYS A 44 -6.66 2.88 -10.25
CA LYS A 44 -6.48 4.12 -9.47
C LYS A 44 -7.78 4.54 -8.78
N SER A 45 -8.92 4.46 -9.47
CA SER A 45 -10.23 4.80 -8.89
C SER A 45 -10.64 3.87 -7.73
N LEU A 46 -10.11 2.66 -7.66
CA LEU A 46 -10.30 1.75 -6.52
C LEU A 46 -9.40 2.11 -5.34
N LEU A 47 -8.24 2.72 -5.60
CA LEU A 47 -7.21 3.02 -4.60
C LEU A 47 -7.30 4.45 -4.04
N THR A 48 -7.93 5.37 -4.77
CA THR A 48 -8.07 6.77 -4.37
C THR A 48 -9.50 7.08 -3.93
N ILE A 49 -9.65 8.00 -2.98
CA ILE A 49 -10.93 8.55 -2.56
C ILE A 49 -11.20 9.89 -3.26
N SER A 50 -12.47 10.23 -3.49
CA SER A 50 -12.87 11.56 -3.94
C SER A 50 -12.80 12.58 -2.81
N GLU A 51 -12.82 13.87 -3.17
CA GLU A 51 -12.89 14.97 -2.21
C GLU A 51 -14.21 14.96 -1.40
N ASP A 52 -15.28 14.41 -1.97
CA ASP A 52 -16.60 14.27 -1.35
C ASP A 52 -16.71 13.04 -0.42
N CYS A 53 -15.64 12.66 0.30
CA CYS A 53 -15.64 11.52 1.22
C CYS A 53 -16.44 11.83 2.49
N ASP A 54 -17.54 11.11 2.72
CA ASP A 54 -18.49 11.45 3.79
C ASP A 54 -18.18 10.78 5.14
N SER A 55 -17.34 9.73 5.15
CA SER A 55 -17.04 8.99 6.39
C SER A 55 -15.71 8.23 6.35
N LEU A 56 -15.19 7.92 7.53
CA LEU A 56 -14.02 7.04 7.69
C LEU A 56 -14.28 5.64 7.10
N ASP A 57 -15.48 5.10 7.31
CA ASP A 57 -15.87 3.78 6.79
C ASP A 57 -15.82 3.75 5.26
N GLU A 58 -16.16 4.85 4.59
CA GLU A 58 -16.01 4.97 3.14
C GLU A 58 -14.55 5.01 2.71
N TYR A 59 -13.72 5.80 3.40
CA TYR A 59 -12.29 5.90 3.15
C TYR A 59 -11.60 4.53 3.27
N LEU A 60 -11.94 3.76 4.31
CA LEU A 60 -11.33 2.46 4.58
C LEU A 60 -11.60 1.41 3.48
N LYS A 61 -12.64 1.57 2.66
CA LYS A 61 -12.90 0.69 1.51
C LYS A 61 -11.74 0.71 0.49
N ARG A 62 -10.93 1.77 0.45
CA ARG A 62 -9.78 1.87 -0.45
C ARG A 62 -8.64 0.91 -0.08
N PHE A 63 -8.65 0.36 1.13
CA PHE A 63 -7.71 -0.66 1.57
C PHE A 63 -8.10 -2.08 1.11
N ASP A 64 -9.32 -2.30 0.59
CA ASP A 64 -9.78 -3.64 0.20
C ASP A 64 -8.90 -4.27 -0.87
N LEU A 65 -8.52 -3.51 -1.90
CA LEU A 65 -7.68 -4.01 -2.99
C LEU A 65 -6.21 -4.17 -2.56
N PRO A 66 -5.56 -3.19 -1.90
CA PRO A 66 -4.24 -3.37 -1.30
C PRO A 66 -4.14 -4.61 -0.41
N ASN A 67 -5.10 -4.80 0.50
CA ASN A 67 -5.10 -5.95 1.39
C ASN A 67 -5.18 -7.27 0.60
N LYS A 68 -5.97 -7.34 -0.47
CA LYS A 68 -6.05 -8.55 -1.31
C LYS A 68 -4.73 -8.88 -2.02
N VAL A 69 -3.97 -7.88 -2.46
CA VAL A 69 -2.68 -8.12 -3.16
C VAL A 69 -1.52 -8.39 -2.20
N LEU A 70 -1.61 -7.97 -0.94
CA LEU A 70 -0.57 -8.13 0.09
C LEU A 70 -0.68 -9.45 0.89
N GLN A 71 -0.96 -10.57 0.23
CA GLN A 71 -1.19 -11.86 0.89
C GLN A 71 -0.01 -12.84 0.79
N THR A 72 1.15 -12.39 0.30
CA THR A 72 2.36 -13.22 0.16
C THR A 72 3.58 -12.50 0.71
N LYS A 73 4.58 -13.25 1.19
CA LYS A 73 5.86 -12.71 1.69
C LYS A 73 6.57 -11.85 0.64
N GLU A 74 6.48 -12.26 -0.63
CA GLU A 74 7.10 -11.54 -1.74
C GLU A 74 6.42 -10.19 -1.99
N ASN A 75 5.08 -10.16 -1.98
CA ASN A 75 4.32 -8.95 -2.23
C ASN A 75 4.50 -7.93 -1.09
N LEU A 76 4.47 -8.39 0.16
CA LEU A 76 4.76 -7.58 1.35
C LEU A 76 6.16 -6.96 1.29
N ARG A 77 7.19 -7.77 1.00
CA ARG A 77 8.58 -7.31 0.88
C ARG A 77 8.75 -6.29 -0.24
N ARG A 78 8.13 -6.55 -1.39
CA ARG A 78 8.20 -5.63 -2.54
C ARG A 78 7.61 -4.27 -2.18
N VAL A 79 6.40 -4.24 -1.62
CA VAL A 79 5.72 -2.98 -1.28
C VAL A 79 6.44 -2.22 -0.18
N ALA A 80 7.00 -2.91 0.83
CA ALA A 80 7.82 -2.28 1.85
C ALA A 80 9.05 -1.58 1.24
N TYR A 81 9.73 -2.23 0.30
CA TYR A 81 10.85 -1.65 -0.41
C TYR A 81 10.44 -0.44 -1.28
N GLU A 82 9.35 -0.57 -2.06
CA GLU A 82 8.86 0.50 -2.93
C GLU A 82 8.45 1.74 -2.13
N LEU A 83 7.82 1.56 -0.96
CA LEU A 83 7.47 2.66 -0.06
C LEU A 83 8.70 3.44 0.38
N LEU A 84 9.77 2.75 0.81
CA LEU A 84 11.01 3.41 1.22
C LEU A 84 11.72 4.08 0.04
N GLU A 85 11.64 3.49 -1.15
CA GLU A 85 12.15 4.11 -2.38
C GLU A 85 11.44 5.44 -2.68
N ASP A 86 10.12 5.49 -2.53
CA ASP A 86 9.34 6.71 -2.76
C ASP A 86 9.55 7.75 -1.67
N ALA A 87 9.58 7.33 -0.40
CA ALA A 87 9.92 8.21 0.72
C ALA A 87 11.28 8.89 0.52
N ALA A 88 12.29 8.15 0.04
CA ALA A 88 13.60 8.71 -0.27
C ALA A 88 13.55 9.74 -1.42
N LYS A 89 12.75 9.50 -2.47
CA LYS A 89 12.55 10.47 -3.57
C LYS A 89 11.87 11.76 -3.09
N GLU A 90 11.09 11.69 -2.03
CA GLU A 90 10.42 12.82 -1.38
C GLU A 90 11.25 13.50 -0.28
N ASN A 91 12.53 13.13 -0.17
CA ASN A 91 13.47 13.63 0.83
C ASN A 91 13.01 13.39 2.28
N VAL A 92 12.27 12.31 2.51
CA VAL A 92 11.94 11.81 3.84
C VAL A 92 13.18 11.14 4.44
N ILE A 93 13.76 11.76 5.46
CA ILE A 93 14.98 11.28 6.12
C ILE A 93 14.69 10.33 7.30
N TYR A 94 13.44 10.29 7.75
CA TYR A 94 12.96 9.40 8.81
C TYR A 94 11.49 9.08 8.58
N ILE A 95 11.13 7.80 8.63
CA ILE A 95 9.77 7.33 8.45
C ILE A 95 9.40 6.26 9.48
N GLU A 96 8.21 6.38 10.07
CA GLU A 96 7.57 5.33 10.87
C GLU A 96 6.42 4.72 10.07
N VAL A 97 6.71 3.58 9.45
CA VAL A 97 5.72 2.80 8.71
C VAL A 97 4.91 1.96 9.69
N ARG A 98 3.58 2.01 9.56
CA ARG A 98 2.63 1.18 10.30
C ARG A 98 1.79 0.36 9.33
N PHE A 99 1.29 -0.77 9.79
CA PHE A 99 0.35 -1.61 9.06
C PHE A 99 -0.31 -2.58 10.03
N ALA A 100 -1.36 -3.29 9.60
CA ALA A 100 -2.05 -4.27 10.44
C ALA A 100 -1.83 -5.69 9.91
N PRO A 101 -0.84 -6.44 10.43
CA PRO A 101 -0.49 -7.80 9.97
C PRO A 101 -1.68 -8.76 9.85
N VAL A 102 -2.69 -8.60 10.72
CA VAL A 102 -3.89 -9.44 10.72
C VAL A 102 -4.63 -9.44 9.37
N PHE A 103 -4.57 -8.35 8.59
CA PHE A 103 -5.23 -8.28 7.28
C PHE A 103 -4.51 -9.09 6.19
N HIS A 104 -3.29 -9.58 6.44
CA HIS A 104 -2.44 -10.29 5.47
C HIS A 104 -2.40 -11.82 5.71
N THR A 105 -3.36 -12.35 6.45
CA THR A 105 -3.42 -13.77 6.87
C THR A 105 -4.30 -14.65 5.98
N GLN A 106 -4.98 -14.09 4.96
CA GLN A 106 -6.03 -14.78 4.20
C GLN A 106 -5.50 -15.94 3.34
N LYS A 107 -4.20 -15.93 2.99
CA LYS A 107 -3.53 -17.04 2.28
C LYS A 107 -2.68 -17.93 3.21
N GLY A 108 -2.89 -17.85 4.52
CA GLY A 108 -2.33 -18.77 5.51
C GLY A 108 -0.94 -18.41 6.04
N LEU A 109 -0.47 -17.17 5.83
CA LEU A 109 0.74 -16.70 6.49
C LEU A 109 0.51 -16.54 8.00
N ALA A 110 1.49 -16.93 8.80
CA ALA A 110 1.55 -16.60 10.22
C ALA A 110 1.87 -15.11 10.43
N LEU A 111 1.54 -14.55 11.59
CA LEU A 111 1.80 -13.14 11.89
C LEU A 111 3.30 -12.82 11.88
N GLU A 112 4.11 -13.75 12.37
CA GLU A 112 5.57 -13.64 12.39
C GLU A 112 6.13 -13.56 10.96
N GLU A 113 5.61 -14.40 10.06
CA GLU A 113 6.01 -14.43 8.65
C GLU A 113 5.67 -13.13 7.91
N ILE A 114 4.54 -12.51 8.28
CA ILE A 114 4.10 -11.23 7.73
C ILE A 114 5.01 -10.10 8.21
N ILE A 115 5.31 -10.06 9.52
CA ILE A 115 6.20 -9.07 10.13
C ILE A 115 7.62 -9.18 9.55
N GLU A 116 8.18 -10.40 9.49
CA GLU A 116 9.50 -10.67 8.91
C GLU A 116 9.60 -10.33 7.41
N SER A 117 8.48 -10.25 6.70
CA SER A 117 8.48 -9.88 5.28
C SER A 117 8.64 -8.38 5.06
N VAL A 118 8.38 -7.55 6.08
CA VAL A 118 8.39 -6.08 6.02
C VAL A 118 9.66 -5.48 6.65
N ILE A 119 10.38 -6.26 7.45
CA ILE A 119 11.68 -5.90 8.08
C ILE A 119 12.83 -6.24 7.13
#